data_AF-A0A839ZWI4-F1
#
_entry.id   AF-A0A839ZWI4-F1
#
_cell.length_a   1.000
_cell.length_b   1.000
_cell.length_c   1.000
_cell.angle_alpha   90.00
_cell.angle_beta   90.00
_cell.angle_gamma   90.00
#
_symmetry.space_group_name_H-M   'P 1'
#
loop_
_entity.id
_entity.type
_entity.pdbx_description
1 polymer ?
#
loop_
_entity_poly.entity_id
_entity_poly.type
_entity_poly.pdbx_seq_one_letter_code
_entity_poly.pdbx_strand_id
1 'polypeptide(L)'
;MLRSEAGVVAAKLAEALALNSTDHISLNLALLGDYRHAKTLAARLVGAEWSIDPSPEGLGGKQRAARFTVTIGRARATGAVPALVLLAAVLRRAGR
;
A
#
# COMPACT_ATOMS: atom_id res chain seq x y z
N MET A 1 -7.06 8.62 -8.09
CA MET A 1 -6.70 7.74 -9.22
C MET A 1 -7.99 7.11 -9.74
N LEU A 2 -8.15 7.01 -11.06
CA LEU A 2 -9.30 6.36 -11.68
C LEU A 2 -9.19 4.83 -11.59
N ARG A 3 -10.32 4.11 -11.68
CA ARG A 3 -10.31 2.64 -11.62
C ARG A 3 -9.53 1.99 -12.76
N SER A 4 -9.61 2.56 -13.95
CA SER A 4 -8.86 2.11 -15.13
C SER A 4 -7.35 2.25 -14.94
N GLU A 5 -6.91 3.38 -14.40
CA GLU A 5 -5.50 3.64 -14.07
C GLU A 5 -5.00 2.66 -13.00
N ALA A 6 -5.83 2.38 -11.98
CA ALA A 6 -5.51 1.41 -10.93
C ALA A 6 -5.23 0.02 -11.48
N GLY A 7 -6.09 -0.47 -12.38
CA GLY A 7 -5.91 -1.78 -12.99
C GLY A 7 -4.62 -1.88 -13.81
N VAL A 8 -4.30 -0.86 -14.61
CA VAL A 8 -3.07 -0.83 -15.42
C VAL A 8 -1.81 -0.82 -14.54
N VAL A 9 -1.80 0.01 -13.49
CA VAL A 9 -0.66 0.09 -12.57
C VAL A 9 -0.53 -1.21 -11.76
N ALA A 10 -1.64 -1.77 -11.29
CA ALA A 10 -1.67 -3.03 -10.54
C ALA A 10 -1.09 -4.19 -11.37
N ALA A 11 -1.49 -4.31 -12.64
CA ALA A 11 -1.01 -5.37 -13.52
C ALA A 11 0.51 -5.29 -13.74
N LYS A 12 1.03 -4.09 -14.06
CA LYS A 12 2.48 -3.88 -14.26
C LYS A 12 3.30 -4.18 -13.02
N LEU A 13 2.82 -3.76 -11.85
CA LEU A 13 3.49 -4.00 -10.57
C LEU A 13 3.40 -5.48 -10.16
N ALA A 14 2.26 -6.14 -10.40
CA ALA A 14 2.10 -7.56 -10.11
C ALA A 14 3.07 -8.42 -10.92
N GLU A 15 3.24 -8.12 -12.21
CA GLU A 15 4.23 -8.76 -13.07
C GLU A 15 5.66 -8.50 -12.58
N ALA A 16 6.03 -7.22 -12.37
CA ALA A 16 7.38 -6.82 -11.97
C ALA A 16 7.85 -7.41 -10.63
N LEU A 17 6.90 -7.76 -9.75
CA LEU A 17 7.15 -8.30 -8.42
C LEU A 17 6.85 -9.79 -8.31
N ALA A 18 6.44 -10.44 -9.40
CA ALA A 18 5.99 -11.83 -9.44
C ALA A 18 4.91 -12.13 -8.38
N LEU A 19 3.89 -11.27 -8.29
CA LEU A 19 2.76 -11.45 -7.38
C LEU A 19 1.79 -12.51 -7.90
N ASN A 20 1.21 -13.29 -6.98
CA ASN A 20 0.11 -14.19 -7.33
C ASN A 20 -1.21 -13.41 -7.52
N SER A 21 -2.24 -14.10 -8.01
CA SER A 21 -3.56 -13.50 -8.29
C SER A 21 -4.20 -12.84 -7.07
N THR A 22 -4.03 -13.39 -5.87
CA THR A 22 -4.57 -12.84 -4.62
C THR A 22 -3.90 -11.52 -4.25
N ASP A 23 -2.58 -11.45 -4.43
CA ASP A 23 -1.79 -10.26 -4.17
C ASP A 23 -2.07 -9.16 -5.20
N HIS A 24 -2.30 -9.53 -6.46
CA HIS A 24 -2.74 -8.61 -7.51
C HIS A 24 -4.10 -7.96 -7.19
N ILE A 25 -5.10 -8.74 -6.77
CA ILE A 25 -6.41 -8.20 -6.36
C ILE A 25 -6.24 -7.22 -5.19
N SER A 26 -5.44 -7.61 -4.20
CA SER A 26 -5.17 -6.78 -3.01
C SER A 26 -4.47 -5.47 -3.39
N LEU A 27 -3.52 -5.53 -4.33
CA LEU A 27 -2.81 -4.37 -4.87
C LEU A 27 -3.75 -3.42 -5.60
N ASN A 28 -4.65 -3.92 -6.44
CA ASN A 28 -5.63 -3.08 -7.16
C ASN A 28 -6.56 -2.34 -6.18
N LEU A 29 -7.09 -3.04 -5.17
CA LEU A 29 -7.94 -2.41 -4.15
C LEU A 29 -7.18 -1.40 -3.28
N ALA A 30 -5.93 -1.70 -2.94
CA ALA A 30 -5.07 -0.79 -2.20
C ALA A 30 -4.77 0.50 -2.99
N LEU A 31 -4.54 0.39 -4.30
CA LEU A 31 -4.36 1.52 -5.21
C LEU A 31 -5.62 2.39 -5.33
N LEU A 32 -6.80 1.80 -5.11
CA LEU A 32 -8.08 2.53 -5.01
C LEU A 32 -8.32 3.17 -3.64
N GLY A 33 -7.39 3.02 -2.70
CA GLY A 33 -7.46 3.60 -1.36
C GLY A 33 -7.97 2.67 -0.27
N ASP A 34 -8.18 1.38 -0.56
CA ASP A 34 -8.55 0.41 0.47
C ASP A 34 -7.33 0.02 1.32
N TYR A 35 -7.21 0.66 2.49
CA TYR A 35 -6.11 0.44 3.41
C TYR A 35 -6.08 -0.98 4.02
N ARG A 36 -7.22 -1.69 4.09
CA ARG A 36 -7.27 -3.04 4.68
C ARG A 36 -6.57 -4.03 3.76
N HIS A 37 -6.80 -3.88 2.46
CA HIS A 37 -6.10 -4.65 1.43
C HIS A 37 -4.61 -4.27 1.35
N ALA A 38 -4.27 -2.99 1.53
CA ALA A 38 -2.88 -2.55 1.64
C ALA A 38 -2.16 -3.22 2.84
N LYS A 39 -2.80 -3.24 4.02
CA LYS A 39 -2.26 -3.85 5.24
C LYS A 39 -2.04 -5.35 5.07
N THR A 40 -3.01 -6.05 4.51
CA THR A 40 -2.95 -7.48 4.23
C THR A 40 -1.83 -7.82 3.25
N LEU A 41 -1.71 -7.04 2.17
CA LEU A 41 -0.67 -7.22 1.16
C LEU A 41 0.73 -6.99 1.76
N ALA A 42 0.92 -5.90 2.51
CA ALA A 42 2.19 -5.59 3.16
C ALA A 42 2.62 -6.70 4.14
N ALA A 43 1.69 -7.21 4.95
CA ALA A 43 1.98 -8.30 5.89
C ALA A 43 2.49 -9.58 5.17
N ARG A 44 1.92 -9.92 4.01
CA ARG A 44 2.36 -11.07 3.22
C ARG A 44 3.71 -10.85 2.52
N LEU A 45 3.94 -9.64 2.02
CA LEU A 45 5.12 -9.33 1.20
C LEU A 45 6.37 -9.04 2.02
N VAL A 46 6.21 -8.44 3.20
CA VAL A 46 7.29 -7.87 4.01
C VAL A 46 7.34 -8.44 5.43
N GLY A 47 6.28 -9.11 5.90
CA GLY A 47 6.22 -9.75 7.21
C GLY A 47 5.69 -8.85 8.34
N ALA A 48 5.87 -9.30 9.58
CA ALA A 48 5.23 -8.73 10.79
C ALA A 48 5.83 -7.39 11.27
N GLU A 49 6.97 -6.95 10.73
CA GLU A 49 7.61 -5.68 11.09
C GLU A 49 6.96 -4.45 10.45
N TRP A 50 5.84 -4.65 9.75
CA TRP A 50 5.10 -3.62 9.04
C TRP A 50 3.72 -3.34 9.67
N SER A 51 3.42 -2.06 9.91
CA SER A 51 2.06 -1.63 10.27
C SER A 51 1.58 -0.49 9.37
N ILE A 52 0.29 -0.50 9.05
CA ILE A 52 -0.41 0.60 8.36
C ILE A 52 -1.64 0.94 9.19
N ASP A 53 -1.67 2.14 9.74
CA ASP A 53 -2.75 2.61 10.59
C ASP A 53 -3.21 4.01 10.17
N PRO A 54 -4.52 4.31 10.24
CA PRO A 54 -5.01 5.66 9.97
C PRO A 54 -4.31 6.68 10.88
N SER A 55 -3.81 7.78 10.31
CA SER A 55 -3.23 8.85 11.11
C SER A 55 -4.35 9.66 11.77
N PRO A 56 -4.28 9.92 13.09
CA PRO A 56 -5.26 10.75 13.79
C PRO A 56 -5.33 12.18 13.23
N GLU A 57 -4.27 12.67 12.59
CA GLU A 57 -4.19 13.99 11.94
C GLU A 57 -5.12 14.13 10.71
N GLY A 58 -5.64 13.01 10.19
CA GLY A 58 -6.55 12.96 9.04
C GLY A 58 -8.03 13.12 9.38
N LEU A 59 -8.40 13.14 10.67
CA LEU A 59 -9.80 13.20 11.12
C LEU A 59 -10.35 14.63 11.24
N GLY A 60 -9.50 15.65 11.08
CA GLY A 60 -9.89 17.05 11.13
C GLY A 60 -10.21 17.63 9.75
N GLY A 61 -11.51 17.76 9.44
CA GLY A 61 -12.02 18.59 8.35
C GLY A 61 -12.48 17.83 7.10
N LYS A 62 -13.69 18.16 6.63
CA LYS A 62 -14.26 17.69 5.36
C LYS A 62 -13.22 17.91 4.25
N GLN A 63 -12.73 16.83 3.64
CA GLN A 63 -11.76 16.78 2.52
C GLN A 63 -10.25 16.72 2.81
N ARG A 64 -9.77 16.47 4.03
CA ARG A 64 -8.35 16.06 4.17
C ARG A 64 -8.20 14.59 3.74
N ALA A 65 -7.50 14.35 2.64
CA ALA A 65 -7.18 12.99 2.17
C ALA A 65 -6.66 12.18 3.37
N ALA A 66 -7.27 11.02 3.63
CA ALA A 66 -6.90 10.17 4.75
C ALA A 66 -5.39 9.92 4.72
N ARG A 67 -4.69 10.47 5.72
CA ARG A 67 -3.25 10.25 5.90
C ARG A 67 -3.09 8.95 6.67
N PHE A 68 -2.25 8.06 6.19
CA PHE A 68 -1.92 6.80 6.86
C PHE A 68 -0.49 6.89 7.36
N THR A 69 -0.27 6.40 8.57
CA THR A 69 1.08 6.15 9.09
C THR A 69 1.48 4.74 8.69
N VAL A 70 2.70 4.62 8.18
CA VAL A 70 3.35 3.34 7.90
C VAL A 70 4.61 3.23 8.72
N THR A 71 4.79 2.08 9.36
CA THR A 71 5.96 1.74 10.16
C THR A 71 6.65 0.53 9.57
N ILE A 72 7.98 0.56 9.46
CA ILE A 72 8.86 -0.52 8.97
C ILE A 72 10.02 -0.65 9.94
N GLY A 73 9.94 -1.59 10.88
CA GLY A 73 10.91 -1.66 11.97
C GLY A 73 11.00 -0.33 12.73
N ARG A 74 12.10 0.43 12.54
CA ARG A 74 12.28 1.78 13.14
C ARG A 74 11.92 2.94 12.22
N ALA A 75 11.67 2.71 10.93
CA ALA A 75 11.34 3.76 9.98
C ALA A 75 9.83 4.07 10.01
N ARG A 76 9.46 5.35 9.93
CA ARG A 76 8.06 5.80 9.90
C ARG A 76 7.84 6.78 8.76
N ALA A 77 6.77 6.60 8.00
CA ALA A 77 6.35 7.49 6.93
C ALA A 77 4.85 7.81 7.03
N THR A 78 4.44 9.01 6.60
CA THR A 78 3.04 9.44 6.55
C THR A 78 2.66 9.87 5.14
N GLY A 79 1.59 9.29 4.59
CA GLY A 79 1.18 9.58 3.21
C GLY A 79 -0.17 8.99 2.82
N ALA A 80 -0.49 9.05 1.52
CA ALA A 80 -1.66 8.39 0.95
C ALA A 80 -1.38 6.90 0.66
N VAL A 81 -2.39 6.03 0.84
CA VAL A 81 -2.30 4.56 0.68
C VAL A 81 -1.53 4.10 -0.57
N PRO A 82 -1.73 4.67 -1.78
CA PRO A 82 -1.06 4.19 -2.99
C PRO A 82 0.47 4.38 -2.98
N ALA A 83 0.97 5.45 -2.36
CA ALA A 83 2.41 5.72 -2.26
C ALA A 83 3.12 4.72 -1.33
N LEU A 84 2.37 4.16 -0.38
CA LEU A 84 2.88 3.25 0.64
C LEU A 84 2.95 1.80 0.14
N VAL A 85 2.07 1.42 -0.79
CA VAL A 85 2.12 0.12 -1.48
C VAL A 85 3.28 0.06 -2.47
N LEU A 86 3.55 1.17 -3.17
CA LEU A 86 4.75 1.33 -4.01
C LEU A 86 6.04 1.20 -3.20
N LEU A 87 6.06 1.71 -1.96
CA LEU A 87 7.20 1.56 -1.07
C LEU A 87 7.41 0.09 -0.64
N ALA A 88 6.35 -0.63 -0.29
CA ALA A 88 6.43 -2.07 0.05
C ALA A 88 6.93 -2.92 -1.14
N ALA A 89 6.47 -2.58 -2.35
CA ALA A 89 6.94 -3.20 -3.59
C ALA A 89 8.44 -2.99 -3.83
N VAL A 90 8.93 -1.75 -3.66
CA VAL A 90 10.36 -1.41 -3.81
C VAL A 90 11.22 -2.14 -2.77
N LEU A 91 10.76 -2.21 -1.52
CA LEU A 91 11.50 -2.87 -0.44
C LEU A 91 11.59 -4.39 -0.62
N ARG A 92 10.54 -5.06 -1.11
CA ARG A 92 10.59 -6.49 -1.43
C ARG A 92 11.60 -6.80 -2.55
N ARG A 93 11.74 -5.90 -3.52
CA ARG A 93 12.74 -6.03 -4.58
C ARG A 93 14.17 -5.81 -4.06
N ALA A 94 14.37 -4.92 -3.10
CA ALA A 94 15.68 -4.63 -2.53
C ALA A 94 16.20 -5.70 -1.54
N GLY A 95 15.29 -6.52 -0.97
CA GLY A 95 15.63 -7.64 -0.09
C GLY A 95 15.80 -9.00 -0.80
N ARG A 96 15.71 -9.03 -2.13
CA ARG A 96 16.17 -10.15 -2.98
C ARG A 96 17.54 -9.81 -3.53
#